data_AF-A0A173RDB9-F1
#
_entry.id   AF-A0A173RDB9-F1
#
_cell.length_a   1.000
_cell.length_b   1.000
_cell.length_c   1.000
_cell.angle_alpha   90.00
_cell.angle_beta   90.00
_cell.angle_gamma   90.00
#
_symmetry.space_group_name_H-M   'P 1'
#
loop_
_entity.id
_entity.type
_entity.pdbx_description
1 polymer ?
#
loop_
_entity_poly.entity_id
_entity_poly.type
_entity_poly.pdbx_seq_one_letter_code
_entity_poly.pdbx_strand_id
1 'polypeptide(L)'
;MSNALRRNKKPTFYTKQEMRIIGRNDFEKRNADKVIAKSYKDFVVIGYIILHDKFGFGQARIIRLQDFLKFYLDEAASGGNTGKDLSVYLKSKYGIDIKEEVGKIPQRQLMNMYAKKGFCIEREAYRLSSASLFNYFALTLTILKKEFKITAKQLQYFTDKFIDYIDTLANYKQFQLTVPMIAQSLADEIKFVCDLEV
;
A
#
# COMPACT_ATOMS: atom_id res chain seq x y z
N MET A 1 48.90 43.93 11.06
CA MET A 1 48.90 42.51 11.45
C MET A 1 47.89 41.78 10.56
N SER A 2 48.37 40.94 9.63
CA SER A 2 47.52 40.29 8.62
C SER A 2 47.26 38.83 8.97
N ASN A 3 45.98 38.48 8.88
CA ASN A 3 45.37 37.18 8.54
C ASN A 3 45.81 35.90 9.26
N ALA A 4 44.86 35.33 10.02
CA ALA A 4 44.45 33.94 9.81
C ALA A 4 43.03 33.67 10.36
N LEU A 5 42.00 34.19 9.70
CA LEU A 5 40.75 33.44 9.61
C LEU A 5 41.08 32.17 8.82
N ARG A 6 41.49 31.09 9.51
CA ARG A 6 41.64 29.74 8.93
C ARG A 6 40.27 29.35 8.37
N ARG A 7 40.04 29.64 7.09
CA ARG A 7 38.94 29.07 6.31
C ARG A 7 39.21 27.57 6.25
N ASN A 8 38.56 26.79 7.11
CA ASN A 8 38.43 25.35 6.91
C ASN A 8 37.80 25.15 5.53
N LYS A 9 38.60 24.75 4.53
CA LYS A 9 38.11 24.35 3.22
C LYS A 9 37.14 23.20 3.47
N LYS A 10 35.85 23.41 3.22
CA LYS A 10 34.89 22.31 3.14
C LYS A 10 35.43 21.33 2.09
N PRO A 11 35.52 20.03 2.39
CA PRO A 11 36.02 19.06 1.44
C PRO A 11 35.17 19.11 0.17
N THR A 12 35.82 19.11 -0.99
CA THR A 12 35.19 19.20 -2.31
C THR A 12 34.49 17.89 -2.71
N PHE A 13 34.73 16.81 -1.97
CA PHE A 13 34.20 15.47 -2.17
C PHE A 13 33.73 14.87 -0.85
N TYR A 14 32.75 13.97 -0.91
CA TYR A 14 32.26 13.24 0.27
C TYR A 14 33.38 12.43 0.93
N THR A 15 33.44 12.52 2.26
CA THR A 15 34.29 11.68 3.09
C THR A 15 33.85 10.20 3.00
N LYS A 16 34.74 9.27 3.35
CA LYS A 16 34.40 7.82 3.41
C LYS A 16 33.22 7.55 4.34
N GLN A 17 33.05 8.33 5.41
CA GLN A 17 31.93 8.22 6.33
C GLN A 17 30.62 8.72 5.69
N GLU A 18 30.64 9.85 4.99
CA GLU A 18 29.49 10.36 4.23
C GLU A 18 29.09 9.39 3.12
N MET A 19 30.06 8.81 2.39
CA MET A 19 29.78 7.78 1.37
C MET A 19 29.15 6.51 1.96
N ARG A 20 29.58 6.09 3.16
CA ARG A 20 28.94 4.97 3.88
C ARG A 20 27.51 5.30 4.31
N ILE A 21 27.27 6.53 4.78
CA ILE A 21 25.94 7.00 5.20
C ILE A 21 25.01 7.09 3.98
N ILE A 22 25.47 7.69 2.87
CA ILE A 22 24.72 7.76 1.61
C ILE A 22 24.37 6.34 1.11
N GLY A 23 25.36 5.45 1.05
CA GLY A 23 25.14 4.06 0.63
C GLY A 23 24.15 3.31 1.52
N ARG A 24 24.18 3.55 2.84
CA ARG A 24 23.22 2.99 3.80
C ARG A 24 21.81 3.56 3.58
N ASN A 25 21.68 4.87 3.43
CA ASN A 25 20.39 5.53 3.18
C ASN A 25 19.77 5.05 1.85
N ASP A 26 20.56 4.92 0.79
CA ASP A 26 20.11 4.41 -0.50
C ASP A 26 19.69 2.93 -0.44
N PHE A 27 20.39 2.13 0.37
CA PHE A 27 20.03 0.74 0.61
C PHE A 27 18.72 0.62 1.40
N GLU A 28 18.57 1.41 2.47
CA GLU A 28 17.34 1.47 3.26
C GLU A 28 16.16 1.94 2.39
N LYS A 29 16.31 3.04 1.64
CA LYS A 29 15.28 3.53 0.72
C LYS A 29 14.83 2.45 -0.28
N ARG A 30 15.77 1.79 -0.96
CA ARG A 30 15.45 0.72 -1.93
C ARG A 30 14.70 -0.44 -1.31
N ASN A 31 15.00 -0.79 -0.06
CA ASN A 31 14.27 -1.85 0.64
C ASN A 31 12.88 -1.38 1.07
N ALA A 32 12.72 -0.11 1.44
CA ALA A 32 11.43 0.45 1.81
C ALA A 32 10.51 0.48 0.59
N ASP A 33 11.01 0.98 -0.53
CA ASP A 33 10.30 1.06 -1.80
C ASP A 33 9.83 -0.34 -2.25
N LYS A 34 10.66 -1.37 -2.08
CA LYS A 34 10.27 -2.76 -2.36
C LYS A 34 9.12 -3.25 -1.49
N VAL A 35 9.14 -2.96 -0.20
CA VAL A 35 8.04 -3.35 0.72
C VAL A 35 6.76 -2.61 0.33
N ILE A 36 6.84 -1.30 0.12
CA ILE A 36 5.70 -0.45 -0.26
C ILE A 36 5.09 -0.92 -1.58
N ALA A 37 5.91 -1.11 -2.61
CA ALA A 37 5.45 -1.54 -3.92
C ALA A 37 4.83 -2.93 -3.86
N LYS A 38 5.50 -3.90 -3.20
CA LYS A 38 4.95 -5.25 -3.06
C LYS A 38 3.64 -5.26 -2.29
N SER A 39 3.58 -4.60 -1.13
CA SER A 39 2.36 -4.61 -0.31
C SER A 39 1.21 -3.94 -1.03
N TYR A 40 1.44 -2.82 -1.72
CA TYR A 40 0.40 -2.15 -2.48
C TYR A 40 -0.18 -3.06 -3.58
N LYS A 41 0.70 -3.72 -4.34
CA LYS A 41 0.30 -4.67 -5.39
C LYS A 41 -0.53 -5.82 -4.82
N ASP A 42 -0.08 -6.39 -3.71
CA ASP A 42 -0.79 -7.47 -3.05
C ASP A 42 -2.16 -7.01 -2.54
N PHE A 43 -2.28 -5.80 -1.99
CA PHE A 43 -3.56 -5.24 -1.53
C PHE A 43 -4.55 -4.96 -2.67
N VAL A 44 -4.07 -4.50 -3.83
CA VAL A 44 -4.94 -4.32 -5.01
C VAL A 44 -5.54 -5.66 -5.45
N VAL A 45 -4.73 -6.71 -5.54
CA VAL A 45 -5.20 -8.06 -5.91
C VAL A 45 -6.23 -8.58 -4.89
N ILE A 46 -5.95 -8.45 -3.59
CA ILE A 46 -6.88 -8.84 -2.53
C ILE A 46 -8.20 -8.07 -2.65
N GLY A 47 -8.15 -6.77 -2.93
CA GLY A 47 -9.35 -5.97 -3.11
C GLY A 47 -10.17 -6.41 -4.32
N TYR A 48 -9.52 -6.71 -5.44
CA TYR A 48 -10.19 -7.13 -6.65
C TYR A 48 -10.89 -8.48 -6.49
N ILE A 49 -10.27 -9.47 -5.83
CA ILE A 49 -10.95 -10.75 -5.58
C ILE A 49 -12.15 -10.57 -4.66
N ILE A 50 -12.05 -9.72 -3.63
CA ILE A 50 -13.19 -9.44 -2.76
C ILE A 50 -14.32 -8.75 -3.54
N LEU A 51 -13.99 -7.77 -4.37
CA LEU A 51 -14.98 -7.08 -5.21
C LEU A 51 -15.63 -8.02 -6.21
N HIS A 52 -14.87 -8.93 -6.80
CA HIS A 52 -15.39 -9.95 -7.68
C HIS A 52 -16.35 -10.87 -6.91
N ASP A 53 -15.86 -11.56 -5.88
CA ASP A 53 -16.59 -12.64 -5.20
C ASP A 53 -17.77 -12.14 -4.37
N LYS A 54 -17.65 -10.96 -3.76
CA LYS A 54 -18.62 -10.44 -2.78
C LYS A 54 -19.51 -9.36 -3.34
N PHE A 55 -19.09 -8.69 -4.42
CA PHE A 55 -19.83 -7.56 -5.01
C PHE A 55 -20.16 -7.77 -6.49
N GLY A 56 -19.76 -8.89 -7.09
CA GLY A 56 -20.07 -9.22 -8.49
C GLY A 56 -19.37 -8.29 -9.48
N PHE A 57 -18.20 -7.75 -9.14
CA PHE A 57 -17.44 -6.92 -10.06
C PHE A 57 -16.81 -7.78 -11.14
N GLY A 58 -17.40 -7.78 -12.33
CA GLY A 58 -16.76 -8.33 -13.53
C GLY A 58 -15.64 -7.42 -14.07
N GLN A 59 -14.97 -7.89 -15.12
CA GLN A 59 -13.81 -7.27 -15.76
C GLN A 59 -13.95 -5.74 -15.97
N ALA A 60 -15.04 -5.30 -16.60
CA ALA A 60 -15.24 -3.89 -16.93
C ALA A 60 -15.30 -2.97 -15.70
N ARG A 61 -15.85 -3.46 -14.57
CA ARG A 61 -15.90 -2.69 -13.32
C ARG A 61 -14.54 -2.65 -12.63
N ILE A 62 -13.77 -3.74 -12.70
CA ILE A 62 -12.40 -3.79 -12.17
C ILE A 62 -11.47 -2.86 -12.97
N ILE A 63 -11.53 -2.88 -14.30
CA ILE A 63 -10.77 -1.95 -15.16
C ILE A 63 -11.14 -0.51 -14.81
N ARG A 64 -12.43 -0.20 -14.71
CA ARG A 64 -12.86 1.16 -14.34
C ARG A 64 -12.38 1.58 -12.95
N LEU A 65 -12.32 0.67 -11.98
CA LEU A 65 -11.76 0.95 -10.66
C LEU A 65 -10.25 1.26 -10.77
N GLN A 66 -9.51 0.51 -11.59
CA GLN A 66 -8.09 0.76 -11.84
C GLN A 66 -7.86 2.15 -12.46
N ASP A 67 -8.67 2.53 -13.44
CA ASP A 67 -8.59 3.86 -14.07
C ASP A 67 -8.82 4.98 -13.05
N PHE A 68 -9.82 4.81 -12.16
CA PHE A 68 -10.05 5.76 -11.08
C PHE A 68 -8.91 5.77 -10.06
N LEU A 69 -8.35 4.63 -9.69
CA LEU A 69 -7.20 4.58 -8.78
C LEU A 69 -6.03 5.37 -9.35
N LYS A 70 -5.72 5.18 -10.65
CA LYS A 70 -4.69 5.94 -11.34
C LYS A 70 -4.99 7.44 -11.34
N PHE A 71 -6.21 7.84 -11.69
CA PHE A 71 -6.63 9.24 -11.67
C PHE A 71 -6.42 9.90 -10.30
N TYR A 72 -6.86 9.26 -9.22
CA TYR A 72 -6.71 9.82 -7.87
C TYR A 72 -5.24 9.86 -7.41
N LEU A 73 -4.41 8.90 -7.83
CA LEU A 73 -2.97 8.93 -7.58
C LEU A 73 -2.29 10.09 -8.32
N ASP A 74 -2.65 10.32 -9.58
CA ASP A 74 -2.14 11.43 -10.39
C ASP A 74 -2.59 12.79 -9.83
N GLU A 75 -3.83 12.88 -9.34
CA GLU A 75 -4.36 14.06 -8.64
C GLU A 75 -3.55 14.35 -7.37
N ALA A 76 -3.32 13.33 -6.54
CA ALA A 76 -2.52 13.46 -5.32
C ALA A 76 -1.06 13.89 -5.62
N ALA A 77 -0.46 13.36 -6.68
CA ALA A 77 0.88 13.74 -7.12
C ALA A 77 0.95 15.19 -7.61
N SER A 78 -0.16 15.71 -8.14
CA SER A 78 -0.29 17.10 -8.61
C SER A 78 -0.67 18.10 -7.52
N GLY A 79 -0.64 17.69 -6.24
CA GLY A 79 -0.97 18.53 -5.09
C GLY A 79 -2.46 18.54 -4.71
N GLY A 80 -3.25 17.64 -5.29
CA GLY A 80 -4.65 17.44 -4.92
C GLY A 80 -4.83 16.59 -3.65
N ASN A 81 -6.00 15.96 -3.51
CA ASN A 81 -6.35 15.27 -2.27
C ASN A 81 -5.45 14.04 -2.02
N THR A 82 -4.76 14.04 -0.88
CA THR A 82 -3.94 12.91 -0.47
C THR A 82 -4.79 11.82 0.21
N GLY A 83 -4.22 10.63 0.41
CA GLY A 83 -4.87 9.56 1.19
C GLY A 83 -5.30 10.02 2.60
N LYS A 84 -4.56 10.96 3.20
CA LYS A 84 -4.93 11.56 4.49
C LYS A 84 -6.21 12.39 4.38
N ASP A 85 -6.32 13.23 3.36
CA ASP A 85 -7.50 14.09 3.15
C ASP A 85 -8.74 13.24 2.87
N LEU A 86 -8.58 12.20 2.04
CA LEU A 86 -9.62 11.22 1.76
C LEU A 86 -10.06 10.44 3.01
N SER A 87 -9.13 10.09 3.90
CA SER A 87 -9.46 9.42 5.16
C SER A 87 -10.31 10.31 6.08
N VAL A 88 -10.01 11.61 6.17
CA VAL A 88 -10.78 12.57 6.96
C VAL A 88 -12.18 12.74 6.37
N TYR A 89 -12.27 12.78 5.04
CA TYR A 89 -13.55 12.82 4.33
C TYR A 89 -14.41 11.58 4.63
N LEU A 90 -13.84 10.38 4.53
CA LEU A 90 -14.56 9.13 4.80
C LEU A 90 -15.04 9.03 6.26
N LYS A 91 -14.21 9.44 7.22
CA LYS A 91 -14.58 9.48 8.64
C LYS A 91 -15.70 10.48 8.91
N SER A 92 -15.56 11.71 8.44
CA SER A 92 -16.51 12.80 8.72
C SER A 92 -17.86 12.60 8.03
N LYS A 93 -17.88 12.12 6.78
CA LYS A 93 -19.11 11.99 5.99
C LYS A 93 -19.80 10.63 6.13
N TYR A 94 -19.04 9.58 6.39
CA TYR A 94 -19.56 8.21 6.35
C TYR A 94 -19.24 7.38 7.59
N GLY A 95 -18.55 7.96 8.58
CA GLY A 95 -18.22 7.27 9.84
C GLY A 95 -17.19 6.15 9.69
N ILE A 96 -16.47 6.07 8.57
CA ILE A 96 -15.47 5.02 8.33
C ILE A 96 -14.09 5.56 8.77
N ASP A 97 -13.57 5.06 9.90
CA ASP A 97 -12.23 5.38 10.38
C ASP A 97 -11.20 4.38 9.83
N ILE A 98 -10.55 4.77 8.73
CA ILE A 98 -9.54 3.93 8.08
C ILE A 98 -8.38 3.59 9.01
N LYS A 99 -7.99 4.51 9.90
CA LYS A 99 -6.88 4.25 10.83
C LYS A 99 -7.25 3.16 11.82
N GLU A 100 -8.50 3.17 12.28
CA GLU A 100 -9.05 2.10 13.12
C GLU A 100 -9.13 0.77 12.36
N GLU A 101 -9.66 0.77 11.12
CA GLU A 101 -9.76 -0.43 10.29
C GLU A 101 -8.39 -1.08 10.02
N VAL A 102 -7.39 -0.28 9.62
CA VAL A 102 -6.02 -0.78 9.43
C VAL A 102 -5.43 -1.29 10.76
N GLY A 103 -5.76 -0.64 11.87
CA GLY A 103 -5.32 -1.02 13.21
C GLY A 103 -5.89 -2.35 13.72
N LYS A 104 -6.97 -2.86 13.11
CA LYS A 104 -7.52 -4.18 13.43
C LYS A 104 -6.62 -5.33 12.98
N ILE A 105 -5.71 -5.10 12.02
CA ILE A 105 -4.80 -6.11 11.50
C ILE A 105 -3.63 -6.29 12.47
N PRO A 106 -3.44 -7.48 13.07
CA PRO A 106 -2.30 -7.75 13.92
C PRO A 106 -0.97 -7.49 13.22
N GLN A 107 -0.07 -6.76 13.89
CA GLN A 107 1.28 -6.47 13.38
C GLN A 107 1.99 -7.73 12.88
N ARG A 108 1.84 -8.85 13.59
CA ARG A 108 2.45 -10.13 13.22
C ARG A 108 2.04 -10.61 11.82
N GLN A 109 0.79 -10.38 11.40
CA GLN A 109 0.33 -10.84 10.08
C GLN A 109 1.04 -10.09 8.95
N LEU A 110 1.08 -8.76 9.02
CA LEU A 110 1.80 -7.93 8.03
C LEU A 110 3.31 -8.22 8.03
N MET A 111 3.88 -8.46 9.21
CA MET A 111 5.27 -8.89 9.32
C MET A 111 5.50 -10.26 8.65
N ASN A 112 4.62 -11.24 8.85
CA ASN A 112 4.74 -12.54 8.17
C ASN A 112 4.70 -12.41 6.64
N MET A 113 3.88 -11.49 6.12
CA MET A 113 3.72 -11.31 4.67
C MET A 113 4.89 -10.52 4.04
N TYR A 114 5.41 -9.51 4.73
CA TYR A 114 6.29 -8.50 4.11
C TYR A 114 7.66 -8.34 4.77
N ALA A 115 7.87 -8.87 5.98
CA ALA A 115 9.19 -8.83 6.59
C ALA A 115 10.12 -9.82 5.89
N LYS A 116 11.25 -9.32 5.37
CA LYS A 116 12.26 -10.14 4.70
C LYS A 116 13.46 -10.28 5.61
N LYS A 117 13.75 -11.51 6.07
CA LYS A 117 14.90 -11.80 6.93
C LYS A 117 16.21 -11.32 6.30
N GLY A 118 17.06 -10.68 7.10
CA GLY A 118 18.37 -10.19 6.67
C GLY A 118 18.35 -8.80 6.01
N PHE A 119 17.22 -8.09 6.04
CA PHE A 119 17.11 -6.70 5.57
C PHE A 119 16.90 -5.74 6.74
N CYS A 120 17.46 -4.54 6.67
CA CYS A 120 17.40 -3.52 7.74
C CYS A 120 15.96 -3.09 8.11
N ILE A 121 15.00 -3.36 7.22
CA ILE A 121 13.58 -2.96 7.32
C ILE A 121 12.71 -4.06 7.91
N GLU A 122 13.27 -5.20 8.32
CA GLU A 122 12.48 -6.29 8.91
C GLU A 122 11.51 -5.77 10.00
N ARG A 123 11.96 -4.86 10.87
CA ARG A 123 11.14 -4.22 11.92
C ARG A 123 10.18 -3.13 11.43
N GLU A 124 10.48 -2.51 10.29
CA GLU A 124 9.67 -1.42 9.68
C GLU A 124 8.67 -1.92 8.65
N ALA A 125 8.75 -3.20 8.24
CA ALA A 125 7.87 -3.78 7.23
C ALA A 125 6.39 -3.64 7.59
N TYR A 126 6.04 -3.83 8.87
CA TYR A 126 4.70 -3.52 9.38
C TYR A 126 4.32 -2.07 9.11
N ARG A 127 5.15 -1.11 9.54
CA ARG A 127 4.83 0.31 9.46
C ARG A 127 4.63 0.77 8.02
N LEU A 128 5.48 0.31 7.10
CA LEU A 128 5.40 0.60 5.68
C LEU A 128 4.18 -0.05 5.02
N SER A 129 3.92 -1.33 5.29
CA SER A 129 2.77 -2.04 4.72
C SER A 129 1.44 -1.53 5.29
N SER A 130 1.37 -1.16 6.57
CA SER A 130 0.19 -0.49 7.15
C SER A 130 -0.06 0.88 6.52
N ALA A 131 0.98 1.67 6.27
CA ALA A 131 0.84 2.95 5.58
C ALA A 131 0.37 2.75 4.12
N SER A 132 0.91 1.74 3.43
CA SER A 132 0.48 1.34 2.09
C SER A 132 -1.01 0.93 2.09
N LEU A 133 -1.44 0.11 3.06
CA LEU A 133 -2.83 -0.31 3.20
C LEU A 133 -3.77 0.88 3.51
N PHE A 134 -3.33 1.78 4.39
CA PHE A 134 -4.09 3.00 4.71
C PHE A 134 -4.37 3.83 3.45
N ASN A 135 -3.36 4.07 2.63
CA ASN A 135 -3.52 4.82 1.39
C ASN A 135 -4.43 4.06 0.40
N TYR A 136 -4.23 2.75 0.28
CA TYR A 136 -5.06 1.90 -0.57
C TYR A 136 -6.55 1.96 -0.16
N PHE A 137 -6.86 1.81 1.14
CA PHE A 137 -8.22 1.94 1.66
C PHE A 137 -8.78 3.35 1.45
N ALA A 138 -8.01 4.40 1.71
CA ALA A 138 -8.47 5.77 1.53
C ALA A 138 -8.91 6.06 0.10
N LEU A 139 -8.12 5.60 -0.87
CA LEU A 139 -8.44 5.74 -2.29
C LEU A 139 -9.62 4.83 -2.68
N THR A 140 -9.50 3.53 -2.43
CA THR A 140 -10.46 2.52 -2.88
C THR A 140 -11.83 2.75 -2.28
N LEU A 141 -11.94 2.95 -0.97
CA LEU A 141 -13.24 3.19 -0.32
C LEU A 141 -13.86 4.50 -0.78
N THR A 142 -13.06 5.54 -1.05
CA THR A 142 -13.55 6.78 -1.65
C THR A 142 -14.14 6.54 -3.03
N ILE A 143 -13.41 5.83 -3.90
CA ILE A 143 -13.87 5.53 -5.26
C ILE A 143 -15.11 4.65 -5.24
N LEU A 144 -15.11 3.57 -4.46
CA LEU A 144 -16.27 2.70 -4.29
C LEU A 144 -17.49 3.48 -3.79
N LYS A 145 -17.28 4.45 -2.89
CA LYS A 145 -18.36 5.30 -2.39
C LYS A 145 -18.87 6.30 -3.41
N LYS A 146 -17.97 7.05 -4.06
CA LYS A 146 -18.29 8.18 -4.94
C LYS A 146 -18.70 7.72 -6.33
N GLU A 147 -17.97 6.79 -6.92
CA GLU A 147 -18.12 6.39 -8.33
C GLU A 147 -19.04 5.19 -8.48
N PHE A 148 -18.87 4.16 -7.63
CA PHE A 148 -19.66 2.94 -7.68
C PHE A 148 -20.91 2.97 -6.77
N LYS A 149 -21.09 4.06 -6.03
CA LYS A 149 -22.25 4.31 -5.15
C LYS A 149 -22.49 3.21 -4.10
N ILE A 150 -21.43 2.51 -3.69
CA ILE A 150 -21.50 1.49 -2.65
C ILE A 150 -21.94 2.13 -1.32
N THR A 151 -22.77 1.43 -0.55
CA THR A 151 -23.27 1.93 0.75
C THR A 151 -22.20 1.85 1.84
N ALA A 152 -22.29 2.67 2.88
CA ALA A 152 -21.31 2.62 3.98
C ALA A 152 -21.25 1.24 4.66
N LYS A 153 -22.39 0.56 4.80
CA LYS A 153 -22.46 -0.83 5.31
C LYS A 153 -21.69 -1.82 4.43
N GLN A 154 -21.81 -1.67 3.11
CA GLN A 154 -21.08 -2.50 2.16
C GLN A 154 -19.58 -2.18 2.14
N LEU A 155 -19.19 -0.93 2.36
CA LEU A 155 -17.78 -0.56 2.51
C LEU A 155 -17.17 -1.19 3.77
N GLN A 156 -17.92 -1.19 4.89
CA GLN A 156 -17.51 -1.91 6.10
C GLN A 156 -17.37 -3.40 5.85
N TYR A 157 -18.35 -4.00 5.16
CA TYR A 157 -18.27 -5.42 4.79
C TYR A 157 -17.05 -5.72 3.91
N PHE A 158 -16.70 -4.83 2.98
CA PHE A 158 -15.48 -4.95 2.18
C PHE A 158 -14.23 -4.90 3.06
N THR A 159 -14.11 -3.94 3.99
CA THR A 159 -12.94 -3.84 4.88
C THR A 159 -12.81 -5.05 5.80
N ASP A 160 -13.93 -5.54 6.36
CA ASP A 160 -13.94 -6.73 7.21
C ASP A 160 -13.45 -7.96 6.43
N LYS A 161 -13.95 -8.17 5.20
CA LYS A 161 -13.49 -9.26 4.33
C LYS A 161 -12.02 -9.11 3.94
N PHE A 162 -11.54 -7.89 3.78
CA PHE A 162 -10.14 -7.63 3.48
C PHE A 162 -9.22 -8.06 4.62
N ILE A 163 -9.62 -7.78 5.87
CA ILE A 163 -8.91 -8.19 7.07
C ILE A 163 -8.90 -9.72 7.17
N ASP A 164 -10.04 -10.39 6.94
CA ASP A 164 -10.14 -11.86 6.90
C ASP A 164 -9.16 -12.47 5.87
N TYR A 165 -9.04 -11.84 4.70
CA TYR A 165 -8.11 -12.28 3.64
C TYR A 165 -6.64 -12.12 4.04
N ILE A 166 -6.27 -11.01 4.70
CA ILE A 166 -4.92 -10.82 5.22
C ILE A 166 -4.60 -11.88 6.28
N ASP A 167 -5.52 -12.15 7.21
CA ASP A 167 -5.33 -13.19 8.23
C ASP A 167 -5.12 -14.57 7.59
N THR A 168 -5.93 -14.89 6.59
CA THR A 168 -5.82 -16.14 5.83
C THR A 168 -4.45 -16.26 5.16
N LEU A 169 -4.04 -15.26 4.40
CA LEU A 169 -2.76 -15.25 3.67
C LEU A 169 -1.54 -15.26 4.61
N ALA A 170 -1.64 -14.65 5.79
CA ALA A 170 -0.54 -14.55 6.74
C ALA A 170 -0.34 -15.84 7.56
N ASN A 171 -1.40 -16.61 7.82
CA ASN A 171 -1.38 -17.75 8.73
C ASN A 171 -1.49 -19.11 8.03
N TYR A 172 -2.27 -19.21 6.94
CA TYR A 172 -2.56 -20.51 6.31
C TYR A 172 -1.54 -20.87 5.25
N LYS A 173 -0.38 -21.36 5.69
CA LYS A 173 0.53 -22.13 4.82
C LYS A 173 -0.07 -23.47 4.35
N GLN A 174 -1.15 -23.93 4.97
CA GLN A 174 -1.70 -25.28 4.82
C GLN A 174 -2.36 -25.55 3.45
N PHE A 175 -2.80 -24.51 2.73
CA PHE A 175 -3.31 -24.62 1.35
C PHE A 175 -2.36 -24.04 0.30
N GLN A 176 -1.18 -23.58 0.70
CA GLN A 176 -0.23 -22.84 -0.14
C GLN A 176 -0.83 -21.61 -0.86
N LEU A 177 -2.01 -21.12 -0.45
CA LEU A 177 -2.68 -19.99 -1.11
C LEU A 177 -1.78 -18.76 -1.00
N THR A 178 -1.40 -18.23 -2.16
CA THR A 178 -0.55 -17.05 -2.28
C THR A 178 -1.27 -15.98 -3.08
N VAL A 179 -0.89 -14.72 -2.90
CA VAL A 179 -1.45 -13.60 -3.68
C VAL A 179 -1.31 -13.85 -5.21
N PRO A 180 -0.19 -14.37 -5.74
CA PRO A 180 -0.11 -14.77 -7.14
C PRO A 180 -1.19 -15.78 -7.58
N MET A 181 -1.56 -16.75 -6.75
CA MET A 181 -2.63 -17.70 -7.07
C MET A 181 -4.00 -17.02 -7.12
N ILE A 182 -4.23 -16.02 -6.26
CA ILE A 182 -5.44 -15.20 -6.30
C ILE A 182 -5.47 -14.37 -7.60
N ALA A 183 -4.35 -13.75 -7.96
CA ALA A 183 -4.23 -13.00 -9.22
C ALA A 183 -4.47 -13.89 -10.45
N GLN A 184 -3.96 -15.12 -10.44
CA GLN A 184 -4.21 -16.09 -11.49
C GLN A 184 -5.71 -16.46 -11.57
N SER A 185 -6.34 -16.70 -10.42
CA SER A 185 -7.78 -17.02 -10.38
C SER A 185 -8.62 -15.88 -10.95
N LEU A 186 -8.30 -14.62 -10.59
CA LEU A 186 -8.93 -13.45 -11.21
C LEU A 186 -8.70 -13.40 -12.73
N ALA A 187 -7.47 -13.67 -13.18
CA ALA A 187 -7.15 -13.68 -14.60
C ALA A 187 -7.96 -14.75 -15.36
N ASP A 188 -8.14 -15.92 -14.77
CA ASP A 188 -8.88 -17.02 -15.39
C ASP A 188 -10.40 -16.76 -15.41
N GLU A 189 -10.95 -16.21 -14.32
CA GLU A 189 -12.41 -16.02 -14.15
C GLU A 189 -12.95 -14.81 -14.92
N ILE A 190 -12.25 -13.67 -14.85
CA ILE A 190 -12.70 -12.42 -15.47
C ILE A 190 -11.82 -11.95 -16.62
N LYS A 191 -10.87 -12.78 -17.10
CA LYS A 191 -9.95 -12.45 -18.21
C LYS A 191 -9.21 -11.14 -17.98
N PHE A 192 -8.86 -10.86 -16.72
CA PHE A 192 -8.23 -9.63 -16.29
C PHE A 192 -6.78 -9.87 -15.88
N VAL A 193 -5.84 -9.30 -16.60
CA VAL A 193 -4.43 -9.27 -16.18
C VAL A 193 -4.24 -8.05 -15.30
N CYS A 194 -3.90 -8.27 -14.03
CA CYS A 194 -3.56 -7.19 -13.13
C CYS A 194 -2.14 -6.71 -13.47
N ASP A 195 -2.00 -5.90 -14.53
CA ASP A 195 -0.76 -5.21 -14.88
C ASP A 195 -0.50 -4.12 -13.84
N LEU A 196 0.12 -4.53 -12.75
CA LEU A 196 0.59 -3.66 -11.68
C LEU A 196 2.02 -3.20 -11.98
N GLU A 197 2.27 -2.66 -13.18
CA GLU A 197 3.51 -1.94 -13.47
C GLU A 197 3.51 -0.61 -12.70
N VAL A 198 3.79 -0.71 -11.40
CA VAL A 198 4.31 0.38 -10.55
C VAL A 198 5.81 0.16 -10.40
#